data_AF-A0A2I1KUZ4-F1
#
_entry.id   AF-A0A2I1KUZ4-F1
#
_cell.length_a   1.000
_cell.length_b   1.000
_cell.length_c   1.000
_cell.angle_alpha   90.00
_cell.angle_beta   90.00
_cell.angle_gamma   90.00
#
_symmetry.space_group_name_H-M   'P 1'
#
loop_
_entity.id
_entity.type
_entity.pdbx_description
1 polymer ?
#
loop_
_entity_poly.entity_id
_entity_poly.type
_entity_poly.pdbx_seq_one_letter_code
_entity_poly.pdbx_strand_id
1 'polypeptide(L)'
;MVRGGRGSSLVVVGDLGLDLPVSGLAALRDLLEAGHRSHPMPACFWNQQGHAVRVGAAYGVDWGAGVTQAQLAAQVDGAITAMTEVFGQLRTQLAR
;
A
#
# COMPACT_ATOMS: atom_id res chain seq x y z
N MET A 1 26.60 4.84 4.01
CA MET A 1 25.61 4.04 4.75
C MET A 1 24.64 5.00 5.41
N VAL A 2 23.35 4.78 5.27
CA VAL A 2 22.28 5.63 5.82
C VAL A 2 21.58 4.82 6.91
N ARG A 3 21.30 5.47 8.05
CA ARG A 3 20.72 4.83 9.24
C ARG A 3 19.60 5.69 9.81
N GLY A 4 18.53 5.03 10.23
CA GLY A 4 17.45 5.66 10.97
C GLY A 4 17.95 6.17 12.30
N GLY A 5 17.44 7.35 12.71
CA GLY A 5 17.47 7.69 14.11
C GLY A 5 16.68 6.65 14.92
N ARG A 6 16.90 6.61 16.24
CA ARG A 6 16.13 5.73 17.11
C ARG A 6 14.64 6.09 16.98
N GLY A 7 13.80 5.12 16.63
CA GLY A 7 12.36 5.33 16.40
C GLY A 7 12.00 5.90 15.02
N SER A 8 12.94 6.02 14.08
CA SER A 8 12.64 6.43 12.71
C SER A 8 12.06 5.28 11.89
N SER A 9 10.93 5.51 11.24
CA SER A 9 10.32 4.61 10.26
C SER A 9 10.35 5.24 8.88
N LEU A 10 10.73 4.48 7.86
CA LEU A 10 10.46 4.84 6.47
C LEU A 10 9.26 4.03 5.99
N VAL A 11 8.22 4.72 5.56
CA VAL A 11 7.01 4.09 5.02
C VAL A 11 6.76 4.71 3.65
N VAL A 12 6.65 3.86 2.64
CA VAL A 12 6.19 4.26 1.32
C VAL A 12 4.67 4.17 1.34
N VAL A 13 3.99 5.28 1.01
CA VAL A 13 2.53 5.34 0.99
C VAL A 13 2.08 5.67 -0.43
N GLY A 14 1.14 4.88 -0.93
CA GLY A 14 0.51 5.07 -2.23
C GLY A 14 -0.99 5.31 -2.09
N ASP A 15 -1.55 6.06 -3.04
CA ASP A 15 -3.00 6.24 -3.21
C ASP A 15 -3.41 5.65 -4.55
N LEU A 16 -4.51 4.91 -4.59
CA LEU A 16 -5.03 4.30 -5.81
C LEU A 16 -5.49 5.36 -6.82
N GLY A 17 -5.83 6.57 -6.35
CA GLY A 17 -6.31 7.68 -7.16
C GLY A 17 -7.69 7.46 -7.76
N LEU A 18 -8.50 6.58 -7.17
CA LEU A 18 -9.85 6.25 -7.63
C LEU A 18 -10.86 6.48 -6.51
N ASP A 19 -11.88 7.29 -6.80
CA ASP A 19 -13.03 7.48 -5.93
C ASP A 19 -14.06 6.38 -6.22
N LEU A 20 -14.27 5.50 -5.25
CA LEU A 20 -15.26 4.44 -5.32
C LEU A 20 -16.56 4.89 -4.64
N PRO A 21 -17.74 4.53 -5.17
CA PRO A 21 -18.99 4.81 -4.47
C PRO A 21 -19.09 4.00 -3.17
N VAL A 22 -19.74 4.55 -2.15
CA VAL A 22 -19.93 3.86 -0.84
C VAL A 22 -20.65 2.52 -0.99
N SER A 23 -21.51 2.35 -2.00
CA SER A 23 -22.17 1.08 -2.30
C SER A 23 -21.18 -0.06 -2.60
N GLY A 24 -19.98 0.26 -3.08
CA GLY A 24 -18.90 -0.72 -3.34
C GLY A 24 -18.06 -1.08 -2.11
N LEU A 25 -18.31 -0.47 -0.94
CA LEU A 25 -17.46 -0.62 0.24
C LEU A 25 -17.40 -2.06 0.77
N ALA A 26 -18.53 -2.77 0.76
CA ALA A 26 -18.56 -4.16 1.24
C ALA A 26 -17.66 -5.07 0.37
N ALA A 27 -17.83 -5.00 -0.95
CA ALA A 27 -17.00 -5.74 -1.90
C ALA A 27 -15.52 -5.38 -1.77
N LEU A 28 -15.21 -4.08 -1.64
CA LEU A 28 -13.83 -3.63 -1.42
C LEU A 28 -13.24 -4.24 -0.15
N ARG A 29 -13.98 -4.25 0.98
CA ARG A 29 -13.49 -4.84 2.23
C ARG A 29 -13.17 -6.32 2.07
N ASP A 30 -14.06 -7.08 1.43
CA ASP A 30 -13.85 -8.51 1.20
C ASP A 30 -12.62 -8.77 0.32
N LEU A 31 -12.43 -7.97 -0.73
CA LEU A 31 -11.26 -8.05 -1.60
C LEU A 31 -9.96 -7.74 -0.86
N LEU A 32 -9.94 -6.67 -0.06
CA LEU A 32 -8.76 -6.30 0.72
C LEU A 32 -8.43 -7.37 1.77
N GLU A 33 -9.44 -7.89 2.47
CA GLU A 33 -9.25 -8.93 3.47
C GLU A 33 -8.73 -10.23 2.85
N ALA A 34 -9.32 -10.67 1.74
CA ALA A 34 -8.84 -11.85 1.01
C ALA A 34 -7.39 -11.66 0.50
N GLY A 35 -7.08 -10.45 0.02
CA GLY A 35 -5.74 -10.06 -0.39
C GLY A 35 -4.73 -10.17 0.77
N HIS A 36 -5.01 -9.56 1.91
CA HIS A 36 -4.11 -9.57 3.08
C HIS A 36 -3.90 -10.95 3.69
N ARG A 37 -4.91 -11.83 3.64
CA ARG A 37 -4.72 -13.22 4.08
C ARG A 37 -3.69 -13.97 3.25
N SER A 38 -3.56 -13.64 1.96
CA SER A 38 -2.62 -14.29 1.05
C SER A 38 -1.26 -13.58 1.01
N HIS A 39 -1.29 -12.26 1.03
CA HIS A 39 -0.11 -11.38 0.96
C HIS A 39 -0.29 -10.20 1.92
N PRO A 40 0.33 -10.23 3.11
CA PRO A 40 0.11 -9.21 4.14
C PRO A 40 0.70 -7.84 3.77
N MET A 41 1.55 -7.77 2.75
CA MET A 41 2.19 -6.54 2.28
C MET A 41 2.01 -6.39 0.76
N PRO A 42 1.77 -5.17 0.24
CA PRO A 42 1.57 -3.92 0.99
C PRO A 42 0.28 -3.91 1.82
N ALA A 43 0.33 -3.25 2.97
CA ALA A 43 -0.83 -3.05 3.83
C ALA A 43 -1.78 -2.06 3.18
N CYS A 44 -2.81 -2.58 2.52
CA CYS A 44 -3.85 -1.78 1.88
C CYS A 44 -4.87 -1.31 2.92
N PHE A 45 -5.40 -0.12 2.74
CA PHE A 45 -6.41 0.46 3.62
C PHE A 45 -7.37 1.30 2.79
N TRP A 46 -8.50 1.64 3.39
CA TRP A 46 -9.47 2.53 2.76
C TRP A 46 -9.94 3.58 3.76
N ASN A 47 -10.36 4.72 3.22
CA ASN A 47 -10.97 5.79 4.00
C ASN A 47 -12.21 6.28 3.25
N GLN A 48 -13.29 6.52 3.99
CA GLN A 48 -14.49 7.13 3.45
C GLN A 48 -14.41 8.65 3.63
N GLN A 49 -14.49 9.39 2.53
CA GLN A 49 -14.53 10.85 2.51
C GLN A 49 -15.86 11.30 1.89
N GLY A 50 -16.85 11.59 2.74
CA GLY A 50 -18.21 11.92 2.29
C GLY A 50 -18.88 10.73 1.60
N HIS A 51 -19.15 10.89 0.31
CA HIS A 51 -19.80 9.87 -0.54
C HIS A 51 -18.82 9.05 -1.38
N ALA A 52 -17.51 9.25 -1.20
CA ALA A 52 -16.46 8.49 -1.88
C ALA A 52 -15.67 7.64 -0.88
N VAL A 53 -15.22 6.49 -1.35
CA VAL A 53 -14.26 5.62 -0.67
C VAL A 53 -12.96 5.66 -1.47
N ARG A 54 -11.87 5.99 -0.79
CA ARG A 54 -10.51 5.98 -1.36
C ARG A 54 -9.72 4.83 -0.81
N VAL A 55 -8.85 4.27 -1.64
CA VAL A 55 -7.98 3.14 -1.29
C VAL A 55 -6.53 3.61 -1.32
N GLY A 56 -5.82 3.34 -0.24
CA GLY A 56 -4.39 3.55 -0.14
C GLY A 56 -3.66 2.25 0.19
N ALA A 57 -2.34 2.32 0.13
CA ALA A 57 -1.46 1.23 0.55
C ALA A 57 -0.22 1.81 1.24
N ALA A 58 0.28 1.08 2.23
CA ALA A 58 1.51 1.41 2.93
C ALA A 58 2.46 0.21 2.93
N TYR A 59 3.75 0.51 2.76
CA TYR A 59 4.82 -0.48 2.83
C TYR A 59 5.95 0.04 3.71
N GLY A 60 6.25 -0.67 4.80
CA GLY A 60 7.36 -0.35 5.69
C GLY A 60 8.69 -0.81 5.11
N VAL A 61 9.67 0.09 5.07
CA VAL A 61 11.03 -0.17 4.62
C VAL A 61 11.95 -0.22 5.84
N ASP A 62 12.65 -1.35 6.03
CA ASP A 62 13.59 -1.48 7.15
C ASP A 62 14.96 -0.91 6.76
N TRP A 63 15.36 0.10 7.51
CA TRP A 63 16.64 0.78 7.38
C TRP A 63 17.29 1.06 8.73
N GLY A 64 16.71 0.56 9.82
CA GLY A 64 17.13 0.86 11.19
C GLY A 64 18.49 0.27 11.55
N ALA A 65 18.79 -0.93 11.04
CA ALA A 65 20.10 -1.58 11.20
C ALA A 65 21.23 -0.94 10.36
N GLY A 66 20.85 -0.02 9.47
CA GLY A 66 21.73 0.65 8.53
C GLY A 66 21.88 -0.09 7.21
N VAL A 67 21.65 0.67 6.13
CA VAL A 67 21.65 0.18 4.76
C VAL A 67 22.50 1.10 3.88
N THR A 68 22.96 0.61 2.74
CA THR A 68 23.51 1.50 1.71
C THR A 68 22.38 2.31 1.06
N GLN A 69 22.71 3.45 0.45
CA GLN A 69 21.70 4.22 -0.31
C GLN A 69 21.09 3.40 -1.44
N ALA A 70 21.90 2.57 -2.11
CA ALA A 70 21.43 1.68 -3.17
C ALA A 70 20.44 0.62 -2.65
N GLN A 71 20.70 0.02 -1.49
CA GLN A 71 19.77 -0.92 -0.85
C GLN A 71 18.47 -0.24 -0.43
N LEU A 72 18.55 0.99 0.10
CA LEU A 72 17.38 1.77 0.47
C LEU A 72 16.51 2.08 -0.77
N ALA A 73 17.15 2.53 -1.86
CA ALA A 73 16.48 2.78 -3.13
C ALA A 73 15.79 1.52 -3.66
N ALA A 74 16.50 0.38 -3.69
CA ALA A 74 15.94 -0.89 -4.15
C ALA A 74 14.74 -1.35 -3.31
N GLN A 75 14.75 -1.13 -1.99
CA GLN A 75 13.60 -1.44 -1.13
C GLN A 75 12.40 -0.51 -1.41
N VAL A 76 12.65 0.78 -1.62
CA VAL A 76 11.60 1.75 -2.00
C VAL A 76 11.00 1.39 -3.36
N ASP A 77 11.83 1.07 -4.35
CA ASP A 77 11.37 0.65 -5.68
C ASP A 77 10.53 -0.63 -5.59
N GLY A 78 10.99 -1.63 -4.84
CA GLY A 78 10.24 -2.87 -4.60
C GLY A 78 8.88 -2.62 -3.93
N ALA A 79 8.83 -1.72 -2.95
CA ALA A 79 7.59 -1.30 -2.31
C ALA A 79 6.62 -0.63 -3.31
N ILE A 80 7.12 0.26 -4.16
CA ILE A 80 6.33 0.93 -5.21
C ILE A 80 5.79 -0.10 -6.23
N THR A 81 6.63 -1.04 -6.67
CA THR A 81 6.23 -2.11 -7.59
C THR A 81 5.11 -2.96 -6.99
N ALA A 82 5.29 -3.44 -5.75
CA ALA A 82 4.27 -4.25 -5.07
C ALA A 82 2.93 -3.51 -4.89
N MET A 83 2.97 -2.21 -4.56
CA MET A 83 1.77 -1.38 -4.50
C MET A 83 1.10 -1.20 -5.86
N THR A 84 1.89 -0.99 -6.91
CA THR A 84 1.38 -0.83 -8.27
C THR A 84 0.68 -2.11 -8.75
N GLU A 85 1.24 -3.28 -8.44
CA GLU A 85 0.63 -4.58 -8.75
C GLU A 85 -0.72 -4.77 -8.04
N VAL A 86 -0.78 -4.53 -6.72
CA VAL A 86 -2.03 -4.66 -5.96
C VAL A 86 -3.08 -3.66 -6.45
N PHE A 87 -2.69 -2.41 -6.72
CA PHE A 87 -3.58 -1.40 -7.30
C PHE A 87 -4.10 -1.79 -8.69
N GLY A 88 -3.26 -2.40 -9.52
CA GLY A 88 -3.67 -2.96 -10.81
C GLY A 88 -4.73 -4.05 -10.64
N GLN A 89 -4.50 -5.00 -9.73
CA GLN A 89 -5.45 -6.07 -9.43
C GLN A 89 -6.79 -5.54 -8.91
N LEU A 90 -6.75 -4.59 -7.96
CA LEU A 90 -7.95 -3.95 -7.42
C LEU A 90 -8.74 -3.23 -8.52
N ARG A 91 -8.08 -2.49 -9.41
CA ARG A 91 -8.76 -1.85 -10.57
C ARG A 91 -9.46 -2.86 -11.46
N THR A 92 -8.79 -3.98 -11.77
CA THR A 92 -9.39 -5.04 -12.59
C THR A 92 -10.59 -5.71 -11.90
N GLN A 93 -10.54 -5.90 -10.59
CA GLN A 93 -11.62 -6.52 -9.83
C GLN A 93 -12.81 -5.59 -9.63
N LEU A 94 -12.57 -4.29 -9.41
CA LEU A 94 -13.60 -3.28 -9.19
C LEU A 94 -14.27 -2.79 -10.48
N ALA A 95 -13.64 -2.99 -11.64
CA ALA A 95 -14.23 -2.70 -12.95
C ALA A 95 -15.21 -3.77 -13.47
N ARG A 96 -15.37 -4.88 -12.72
CA ARG A 96 -16.31 -5.98 -13.02
C ARG A 96 -17.59 -5.80 -12.23
#